data_AF-A0A8X6GBT5-F1
#
_entry.id   AF-A0A8X6GBT5-F1
#
_cell.length_a   1.000
_cell.length_b   1.000
_cell.length_c   1.000
_cell.angle_alpha   90.00
_cell.angle_beta   90.00
_cell.angle_gamma   90.00
#
_symmetry.space_group_name_H-M   'P 1'
#
loop_
_entity.id
_entity.type
_entity.pdbx_description
1 polymer ?
#
loop_
_entity_poly.entity_id
_entity_poly.type
_entity_poly.pdbx_seq_one_letter_code
_entity_poly.pdbx_strand_id
1 'polypeptide(L)' 'LLVDEIASKTCISCDSPTDLPYIDRITPTVAVAVVGNGRGATMCDEVGRLAAQLCLTGKWDSELPKKPFEAIFKQ' A
#
# COMPACT_ATOMS: atom_id res chain seq x y z
N LEU A 1 -12.02 -34.45 -5.83
CA LEU A 1 -12.46 -33.15 -5.28
C LEU A 1 -13.69 -32.75 -6.08
N LEU A 2 -14.87 -32.76 -5.47
CA LEU A 2 -16.08 -32.20 -6.09
C LEU A 2 -16.18 -30.75 -5.62
N VAL A 3 -16.42 -29.82 -6.54
CA VAL A 3 -16.65 -28.41 -6.23
C VAL A 3 -18.15 -28.24 -6.08
N ASP A 4 -18.62 -27.92 -4.88
CA ASP A 4 -20.05 -27.83 -4.57
C ASP A 4 -20.68 -26.51 -5.02
N GLU A 5 -19.89 -25.43 -5.10
CA GLU A 5 -20.38 -24.11 -5.48
C GLU A 5 -19.29 -23.26 -6.17
N ILE A 6 -19.65 -22.59 -7.26
CA ILE A 6 -18.82 -21.59 -7.93
C ILE A 6 -19.50 -20.24 -7.75
N ALA A 7 -18.86 -19.34 -7.01
CA ALA A 7 -19.37 -18.00 -6.76
C ALA A 7 -18.32 -16.93 -7.12
N SER A 8 -18.78 -15.83 -7.70
CA SER A 8 -17.97 -14.63 -7.95
C SER A 8 -18.22 -13.59 -6.87
N LYS A 9 -17.17 -12.85 -6.49
CA LYS A 9 -17.26 -11.69 -5.61
C LYS A 9 -16.66 -10.50 -6.32
N THR A 10 -17.39 -9.38 -6.33
CA THR A 10 -16.85 -8.12 -6.83
C THR A 10 -15.94 -7.48 -5.79
N CYS A 11 -14.85 -6.87 -6.25
CA CYS A 11 -13.96 -6.09 -5.41
C CYS A 11 -13.54 -4.81 -6.13
N ILE A 12 -13.00 -3.87 -5.37
CA ILE A 12 -12.47 -2.61 -5.89
C ILE A 12 -10.95 -2.66 -5.72
N SER A 13 -10.23 -2.33 -6.77
CA SER A 13 -8.80 -2.02 -6.70
C SER A 13 -8.61 -0.52 -6.95
N CYS A 14 -7.52 0.01 -6.41
CA CYS A 14 -7.00 1.32 -6.78
C CYS A 14 -5.66 1.11 -7.45
N ASP A 15 -5.40 1.91 -8.49
CA ASP A 15 -4.18 1.86 -9.27
C ASP A 15 -3.43 3.20 -9.20
N SER A 16 -2.11 3.14 -9.27
CA SER A 16 -1.20 4.30 -9.26
C SER A 16 -0.45 4.40 -10.58
N PRO A 17 -0.08 5.61 -11.04
CA PRO A 17 0.79 5.76 -12.21
C PRO A 17 2.19 5.13 -12.05
N THR A 18 2.65 4.92 -10.81
CA THR A 18 3.96 4.32 -10.51
C THR A 18 3.91 2.78 -10.47
N ASP A 19 2.72 2.17 -10.54
CA ASP A 19 2.49 0.73 -10.36
C ASP A 19 3.02 0.16 -9.02
N LEU A 20 3.29 1.05 -8.06
CA LEU A 20 3.76 0.76 -6.70
C LEU A 20 2.80 1.34 -5.66
N PRO A 21 2.70 0.76 -4.47
CA PRO A 21 1.87 1.34 -3.42
C PRO A 21 2.37 2.70 -2.98
N TYR A 22 1.46 3.53 -2.51
CA TYR A 22 1.82 4.74 -1.80
C TYR A 22 2.01 4.44 -0.32
N ILE A 23 3.22 4.69 0.17
CA ILE A 23 3.62 4.56 1.57
C ILE A 23 4.31 5.87 1.95
N ASP A 24 3.55 6.77 2.57
CA ASP A 24 4.06 8.12 2.82
C ASP A 24 3.50 8.75 4.09
N ARG A 25 4.19 9.75 4.60
CA ARG A 25 3.77 10.54 5.75
C ARG A 25 3.46 11.97 5.31
N ILE A 26 2.18 12.20 5.00
CA ILE A 26 1.67 13.44 4.40
C ILE A 26 1.77 14.64 5.35
N THR A 27 1.55 14.39 6.64
CA THR A 27 1.74 15.37 7.71
C THR A 27 2.35 14.67 8.92
N PRO A 28 2.83 15.40 9.94
CA PRO A 28 3.33 14.77 11.16
C PRO A 28 2.35 13.81 11.86
N THR A 29 1.04 13.93 11.60
CA THR A 29 -0.03 13.14 12.23
C THR A 29 -0.79 12.23 11.26
N VAL A 30 -0.46 12.27 9.96
CA VAL A 30 -1.15 11.48 8.92
C VAL A 30 -0.13 10.74 8.07
N ALA A 31 -0.18 9.42 8.13
CA ALA A 31 0.53 8.51 7.24
C ALA A 31 -0.46 7.70 6.41
N VAL A 32 -0.07 7.32 5.20
CA VAL A 32 -0.88 6.58 4.24
C VAL A 32 -0.13 5.33 3.77
N ALA A 33 -0.89 4.25 3.59
CA ALA A 33 -0.47 2.99 2.99
C ALA A 33 -1.61 2.52 2.09
N VAL A 34 -1.61 2.96 0.84
CA VAL A 34 -2.77 2.86 -0.06
C VAL A 34 -2.33 2.42 -1.47
N VAL A 35 -3.32 2.12 -2.32
CA VAL A 35 -3.13 1.80 -3.75
C VAL A 35 -2.36 0.49 -3.94
N GLY A 36 -3.06 -0.63 -3.72
CA GLY A 36 -2.45 -1.96 -3.79
C GLY A 36 -2.19 -2.48 -5.22
N ASN A 37 -2.67 -1.80 -6.27
CA ASN A 37 -2.54 -2.21 -7.68
C ASN A 37 -2.95 -3.69 -7.91
N GLY A 38 -4.05 -4.13 -7.29
CA GLY A 38 -4.53 -5.52 -7.32
C GLY A 38 -3.67 -6.54 -6.57
N ARG A 39 -2.57 -6.12 -5.92
CA ARG A 39 -1.58 -6.96 -5.23
C ARG A 39 -1.49 -6.70 -3.73
N GLY A 40 -2.41 -5.92 -3.18
CA GLY A 40 -2.39 -5.48 -1.77
C GLY A 40 -2.31 -6.63 -0.78
N ALA A 41 -3.04 -7.73 -0.99
CA ALA A 41 -3.01 -8.89 -0.11
C ALA A 41 -1.65 -9.62 -0.11
N THR A 42 -0.93 -9.62 -1.23
CA THR A 42 0.37 -10.30 -1.34
C THR A 42 1.48 -9.56 -0.60
N MET A 43 1.40 -8.22 -0.54
CA MET A 43 2.46 -7.38 0.01
C MET A 43 2.08 -6.71 1.35
N CYS A 44 0.92 -7.05 1.93
CA CYS A 44 0.36 -6.32 3.07
C CYS A 44 1.27 -6.33 4.30
N ASP A 45 1.98 -7.42 4.57
CA ASP A 45 2.86 -7.54 5.72
C ASP A 45 4.00 -6.50 5.67
N GLU A 46 4.73 -6.45 4.56
CA GLU A 46 5.87 -5.53 4.43
C GLU A 46 5.41 -4.08 4.26
N VAL A 47 4.34 -3.83 3.51
CA VAL A 47 3.75 -2.49 3.38
C VAL A 47 3.27 -1.96 4.73
N GLY A 48 2.61 -2.81 5.52
CA GLY A 48 2.15 -2.47 6.87
C GLY A 48 3.30 -2.16 7.81
N ARG A 49 4.36 -2.97 7.80
CA ARG A 49 5.59 -2.76 8.59
C ARG A 49 6.24 -1.42 8.26
N LEU A 50 6.44 -1.13 6.96
CA LEU A 50 7.04 0.13 6.49
C LEU A 50 6.18 1.34 6.88
N ALA A 51 4.87 1.26 6.66
CA ALA A 51 3.95 2.34 7.00
C ALA A 51 3.89 2.63 8.50
N ALA A 52 3.87 1.59 9.34
CA ALA A 52 3.88 1.73 10.79
C ALA A 52 5.17 2.38 11.28
N GLN A 53 6.33 1.93 10.78
CA GLN A 53 7.62 2.50 11.14
C GLN A 53 7.75 3.96 10.68
N LEU A 54 7.32 4.27 9.46
CA LEU A 54 7.29 5.63 8.94
C LEU A 54 6.35 6.54 9.75
N CYS A 55 5.20 6.02 10.19
CA CYS A 55 4.26 6.74 11.05
C CYS A 55 4.90 7.10 12.40
N LEU A 56 5.48 6.12 13.09
CA LEU A 56 6.06 6.28 14.43
C LEU A 56 7.32 7.15 14.44
N THR A 57 8.20 6.97 13.46
CA THR A 57 9.56 7.55 13.51
C THR A 57 9.76 8.69 12.51
N GLY A 58 8.90 8.81 11.50
CA GLY A 58 9.11 9.70 10.36
C GLY A 58 10.26 9.26 9.45
N LYS A 59 10.82 8.07 9.65
CA LYS A 59 11.97 7.55 8.88
C LYS A 59 11.55 6.39 8.00
N TRP A 60 12.12 6.36 6.81
CA TRP A 60 12.01 5.23 5.89
C TRP A 60 12.96 4.11 6.31
N ASP A 61 12.43 2.88 6.41
CA ASP A 61 13.13 1.71 6.94
C ASP A 61 13.14 0.56 5.92
N SER A 62 13.71 0.83 4.76
CA SER A 62 13.94 -0.14 3.68
C SER A 62 15.18 0.25 2.89
N GLU A 63 15.84 -0.74 2.31
CA GLU A 63 16.90 -0.54 1.32
C GLU A 63 16.36 -0.01 -0.02
N LEU A 64 15.06 -0.19 -0.27
CA LEU A 64 14.40 0.35 -1.45
C LEU A 64 14.35 1.88 -1.37
N PRO A 65 14.48 2.59 -2.50
CA PRO A 65 14.32 4.04 -2.50
C PRO A 65 12.89 4.42 -2.10
N LYS A 66 12.74 5.41 -1.20
CA LYS A 66 11.42 5.90 -0.77
C LYS A 66 10.62 6.55 -1.91
N LYS A 67 11.29 7.32 -2.77
CA LYS A 67 10.68 8.22 -3.76
C LYS A 67 9.56 7.59 -4.63
N PRO A 68 9.67 6.36 -5.15
CA PRO A 68 8.62 5.74 -5.95
C PRO A 68 7.34 5.39 -5.17
N PHE A 69 7.42 5.35 -3.83
CA PHE A 69 6.31 5.07 -2.92
C PHE A 69 5.66 6.34 -2.35
N GLU A 70 6.16 7.54 -2.69
CA GLU A 70 5.56 8.78 -2.21
C GLU A 70 4.19 9.01 -2.84
N ALA A 71 3.27 9.55 -2.05
CA ALA A 71 1.89 9.73 -2.52
C ALA A 71 1.82 10.91 -3.50
N ILE A 72 1.16 10.70 -4.64
CA ILE A 72 0.87 11.75 -5.63
C ILE A 72 -0.58 12.20 -5.46
N PHE A 73 -0.78 13.40 -4.95
CA PHE A 73 -2.11 13.98 -4.73
C PHE A 73 -2.05 15.50 -4.85
N LYS A 74 -3.19 16.11 -5.18
CA LYS A 74 -3.35 17.56 -5.10
C LYS A 74 -3.86 17.90 -3.71
N GLN A 75 -3.22 18.87 -3.05
CA GLN A 75 -3.72 19.49 -1.83
C GLN A 75 -4.82 20.50 -2.16
#